data_AF-A0A1A9Z293-F1
#
_entry.id   AF-A0A1A9Z293-F1
#
_cell.length_a   1.000
_cell.length_b   1.000
_cell.length_c   1.000
_cell.angle_alpha   90.00
_cell.angle_beta   90.00
_cell.angle_gamma   90.00
#
_symmetry.space_group_name_H-M   'P 1'
#
loop_
_entity.id
_entity.type
_entity.pdbx_description
1 polymer ?
#
loop_
_entity_poly.entity_id
_entity_poly.type
_entity_poly.pdbx_seq_one_letter_code
_entity_poly.pdbx_strand_id
1 'polypeptide(L)'
;MSSSDSLPLTENKQIVHPAFYVVATATTCLSQQLHIGPETGEAPKERLVHFDLKGAPAKIRFLKQLLTTLKTLGATGLLIEYEDMFPFEGPLANLSATDAYKKEDLKGFLETCALRGFTIMPLVQYFGHLEYALKLQEFSAMRETPESPQSIRPSRKQSMDFLEEFLRQVIEFHLQFVNELTTTLKMTHIHIILCLTNKETLL
;
A
#
# COMPACT_ATOMS: atom_id res chain seq x y z
N MET A 1 56.35 16.29 -7.89
CA MET A 1 55.04 16.93 -7.64
C MET A 1 54.45 17.19 -9.01
N SER A 2 53.35 16.59 -9.47
CA SER A 2 52.25 15.88 -8.83
C SER A 2 51.75 14.79 -9.77
N SER A 3 51.47 13.62 -9.23
CA SER A 3 50.64 12.58 -9.84
C SER A 3 49.22 13.10 -10.01
N SER A 4 48.61 12.91 -11.18
CA SER A 4 47.17 13.07 -11.39
C SER A 4 46.59 11.72 -11.74
N ASP A 5 46.32 10.92 -10.70
CA ASP A 5 45.51 9.71 -10.82
C ASP A 5 44.03 10.12 -10.92
N SER A 6 43.45 10.00 -12.10
CA SER A 6 42.00 10.07 -12.29
C SER A 6 41.40 8.69 -11.98
N LEU A 7 40.77 8.55 -10.82
CA LEU A 7 39.97 7.38 -10.45
C LEU A 7 38.69 7.34 -11.32
N PRO A 8 38.29 6.18 -11.87
CA PRO A 8 37.00 6.05 -12.52
C PRO A 8 35.90 5.99 -11.45
N LEU A 9 34.97 6.94 -11.51
CA LEU A 9 33.71 6.92 -10.78
C LEU A 9 32.91 5.68 -11.19
N THR A 10 32.84 4.71 -10.29
CA THR A 10 31.92 3.58 -10.43
C THR A 10 30.52 4.09 -10.10
N GLU A 11 29.73 4.27 -11.15
CA GLU A 11 28.31 4.56 -11.07
C GLU A 11 27.61 3.37 -10.39
N ASN A 12 27.28 3.51 -9.10
CA ASN A 12 26.44 2.58 -8.38
C ASN A 12 25.02 2.66 -8.96
N LYS A 13 24.77 1.93 -10.05
CA LYS A 13 23.41 1.61 -10.49
C LYS A 13 22.80 0.71 -9.42
N GLN A 14 22.08 1.34 -8.50
CA GLN A 14 21.17 0.64 -7.61
C GLN A 14 20.04 0.09 -8.48
N ILE A 15 20.19 -1.16 -8.91
CA ILE A 15 19.17 -1.91 -9.62
C ILE A 15 18.04 -2.14 -8.62
N VAL A 16 17.03 -1.27 -8.67
CA VAL A 16 15.72 -1.55 -8.09
C VAL A 16 15.10 -2.66 -8.92
N HIS A 17 15.22 -3.90 -8.44
CA HIS A 17 14.49 -5.02 -9.01
C HIS A 17 12.98 -4.78 -8.84
N PRO A 18 12.18 -4.78 -9.92
CA PRO A 18 10.74 -4.79 -9.78
C PRO A 18 10.36 -6.08 -9.07
N ALA A 19 9.87 -5.98 -7.84
CA ALA A 19 9.32 -7.11 -7.15
C ALA A 19 8.06 -7.57 -7.91
N PHE A 20 8.16 -8.71 -8.59
CA PHE A 20 7.03 -9.36 -9.21
C PHE A 20 6.14 -9.94 -8.09
N TYR A 21 5.13 -9.18 -7.68
CA TYR A 21 4.09 -9.68 -6.78
C TYR A 21 3.03 -10.40 -7.61
N VAL A 22 2.78 -11.66 -7.28
CA VAL A 22 1.57 -12.34 -7.74
C VAL A 22 0.45 -11.91 -6.79
N VAL A 23 -0.33 -10.91 -7.20
CA VAL A 23 -1.58 -10.55 -6.52
C VAL A 23 -2.66 -11.51 -6.99
N ALA A 24 -2.86 -12.59 -6.25
CA ALA A 24 -3.98 -13.50 -6.51
C ALA A 24 -5.26 -12.90 -5.90
N THR A 25 -6.24 -12.58 -6.74
CA THR A 25 -7.62 -12.37 -6.27
C THR A 25 -8.19 -13.72 -5.84
N ALA A 26 -9.02 -13.74 -4.78
CA ALA A 26 -9.49 -14.97 -4.14
C ALA A 26 -10.16 -15.98 -5.12
N THR A 27 -10.67 -15.50 -6.25
CA THR A 27 -11.33 -16.30 -7.28
C THR A 27 -10.36 -17.18 -8.08
N THR A 28 -9.11 -16.75 -8.29
CA THR A 28 -8.18 -17.46 -9.19
C THR A 28 -7.54 -18.69 -8.55
N CYS A 29 -7.62 -18.83 -7.22
CA CYS A 29 -7.03 -19.95 -6.48
C CYS A 29 -7.84 -21.25 -6.58
N LEU A 30 -9.12 -21.18 -7.01
CA LEU A 30 -10.05 -22.31 -6.92
C LEU A 30 -10.23 -23.12 -8.21
N SER A 31 -9.78 -22.67 -9.39
CA SER A 31 -10.18 -23.33 -10.65
C SER A 31 -9.09 -23.72 -11.62
N GLN A 32 -7.83 -23.31 -11.45
CA GLN A 32 -6.78 -23.68 -12.39
C GLN A 32 -5.46 -23.87 -11.65
N GLN A 33 -4.74 -24.95 -11.97
CA GLN A 33 -3.29 -25.06 -11.80
C GLN A 33 -2.63 -23.98 -12.66
N LEU A 34 -2.75 -22.73 -12.20
CA LEU A 34 -2.11 -21.59 -12.79
C LEU A 34 -0.63 -21.73 -12.45
N HIS A 35 0.18 -22.09 -13.44
CA HIS A 35 1.62 -21.95 -13.37
C HIS A 35 1.95 -20.45 -13.35
N ILE A 36 1.66 -19.77 -12.23
CA ILE A 36 2.22 -18.46 -11.93
C ILE A 36 3.31 -18.66 -10.89
N GLY A 37 4.50 -18.91 -11.43
CA GLY A 37 5.74 -19.07 -10.71
C GLY A 37 6.89 -19.20 -11.72
N PRO A 38 8.14 -18.92 -11.32
CA PRO A 38 9.29 -19.17 -12.18
C PRO A 38 9.29 -20.61 -12.70
N GLU A 39 9.87 -20.83 -13.89
CA GLU A 39 9.94 -22.12 -14.61
C GLU A 39 10.51 -23.30 -13.79
N THR A 40 11.01 -23.04 -12.57
CA THR A 40 11.58 -24.00 -11.63
C THR A 40 10.54 -24.85 -10.88
N GLY A 41 9.24 -24.58 -11.01
CA GLY A 41 8.17 -25.36 -10.36
C GLY A 41 8.02 -25.12 -8.84
N GLU A 42 8.77 -24.17 -8.27
CA GLU A 42 8.63 -23.75 -6.88
C GLU A 42 7.69 -22.56 -6.74
N ALA A 43 6.81 -22.59 -5.73
CA ALA A 43 5.92 -21.47 -5.45
C ALA A 43 6.73 -20.20 -5.08
N PRO A 44 6.34 -19.00 -5.56
CA PRO A 44 7.02 -17.75 -5.22
C PRO A 44 7.18 -17.57 -3.70
N LYS A 45 8.33 -17.05 -3.23
CA LYS A 45 8.58 -16.87 -1.79
C LYS A 45 7.58 -15.92 -1.12
N GLU A 46 7.14 -14.89 -1.84
CA GLU A 46 6.12 -13.95 -1.38
C GLU A 46 4.82 -14.17 -2.17
N ARG A 47 3.75 -14.42 -1.44
CA ARG A 47 2.40 -14.68 -1.98
C ARG A 47 1.44 -13.83 -1.18
N LEU A 48 1.19 -12.63 -1.70
CA LEU A 48 0.38 -11.61 -1.04
C LEU A 48 -1.06 -11.70 -1.49
N VAL A 49 -1.99 -11.57 -0.55
CA VAL A 49 -3.41 -11.44 -0.83
C VAL A 49 -3.78 -9.97 -0.69
N HIS A 50 -4.41 -9.41 -1.73
CA HIS A 50 -4.85 -8.03 -1.71
C HIS A 50 -6.18 -7.90 -0.97
N PHE A 51 -6.16 -7.12 0.10
CA PHE A 51 -7.32 -6.67 0.83
C PHE A 51 -7.65 -5.26 0.37
N ASP A 52 -8.61 -5.17 -0.55
CA ASP A 52 -9.26 -3.91 -0.90
C ASP A 52 -10.34 -3.63 0.14
N LEU A 53 -10.06 -2.69 1.05
CA LEU A 53 -10.91 -2.40 2.21
C LEU A 53 -11.64 -1.06 2.07
N LYS A 54 -11.56 -0.38 0.93
CA LYS A 54 -12.19 0.94 0.74
C LYS A 54 -13.71 0.88 0.65
N GLY A 55 -14.38 1.98 1.01
CA GLY A 55 -15.81 2.19 0.81
C GLY A 55 -16.75 1.37 1.71
N ALA A 56 -16.66 0.03 1.69
CA ALA A 56 -17.53 -0.86 2.47
C ALA A 56 -16.72 -2.04 3.07
N PRO A 57 -15.93 -1.79 4.13
CA PRO A 57 -14.95 -2.74 4.61
C PRO A 57 -15.59 -3.99 5.21
N ALA A 58 -14.95 -5.15 4.97
CA ALA A 58 -15.28 -6.35 5.71
C ALA A 58 -14.95 -6.19 7.21
N LYS A 59 -15.78 -6.74 8.09
CA LYS A 59 -15.60 -6.59 9.55
C LYS A 59 -14.29 -7.23 10.01
N ILE A 60 -13.58 -6.59 10.95
CA ILE A 60 -12.33 -7.11 11.55
C ILE A 60 -12.45 -8.55 12.04
N ARG A 61 -13.57 -8.92 12.67
CA ARG A 61 -13.84 -10.30 13.11
C ARG A 61 -13.74 -11.32 11.97
N PHE A 62 -14.25 -10.97 10.80
CA PHE A 62 -14.23 -11.81 9.60
C PHE A 62 -12.83 -11.86 9.02
N LEU A 63 -12.15 -10.71 8.93
CA LEU A 63 -10.76 -10.65 8.46
C LEU A 63 -9.85 -11.55 9.30
N LYS A 64 -9.98 -11.54 10.64
CA LYS A 64 -9.23 -12.42 11.54
C LYS A 64 -9.51 -13.91 11.30
N GLN A 65 -10.76 -14.29 11.03
CA GLN A 65 -11.12 -15.67 10.68
C GLN A 65 -10.50 -16.08 9.34
N LEU A 66 -10.54 -15.17 8.36
CA LEU A 66 -10.00 -15.40 7.02
C LEU A 66 -8.51 -15.70 7.02
N LEU A 67 -7.72 -15.12 7.94
CA LEU A 67 -6.27 -15.38 8.06
C LEU A 67 -5.92 -16.86 8.16
N THR A 68 -6.74 -17.68 8.84
CA THR A 68 -6.51 -19.14 8.94
C THR A 68 -6.63 -19.80 7.56
N THR A 69 -7.68 -19.45 6.81
CA THR A 69 -7.91 -19.96 5.46
C THR A 69 -6.78 -19.54 4.53
N LEU A 70 -6.40 -18.26 4.54
CA LEU A 70 -5.30 -17.75 3.71
C LEU A 70 -3.98 -18.47 4.00
N LYS A 71 -3.70 -18.76 5.27
CA LYS A 71 -2.48 -19.51 5.65
C LYS A 71 -2.50 -20.93 5.11
N THR A 72 -3.66 -21.59 5.15
CA THR A 72 -3.85 -22.94 4.60
C THR A 72 -3.69 -22.96 3.08
N LEU A 73 -4.12 -21.88 2.40
CA LEU A 73 -3.91 -21.66 0.96
C LEU A 73 -2.48 -21.20 0.61
N GLY A 74 -1.60 -21.09 1.61
CA GLY A 74 -0.19 -20.77 1.40
C GLY A 74 0.13 -19.28 1.32
N ALA A 75 -0.78 -18.36 1.63
CA ALA A 75 -0.46 -16.93 1.65
C ALA A 75 0.63 -16.61 2.69
N THR A 76 1.55 -15.70 2.33
CA THR A 76 2.66 -15.27 3.20
C THR A 76 2.51 -13.86 3.72
N GLY A 77 1.64 -13.06 3.11
CA GLY A 77 1.41 -11.68 3.52
C GLY A 77 0.13 -11.10 2.94
N LEU A 78 -0.16 -9.86 3.32
CA LEU A 78 -1.30 -9.10 2.85
C LEU A 78 -0.82 -7.78 2.24
N LEU A 79 -1.38 -7.44 1.09
CA LEU A 79 -1.33 -6.11 0.50
C LEU A 79 -2.64 -5.41 0.90
N ILE A 80 -2.59 -4.33 1.69
CA ILE A 80 -3.79 -3.73 2.26
C ILE A 80 -3.98 -2.32 1.74
N GLU A 81 -5.12 -2.09 1.09
CA GLU A 81 -5.57 -0.78 0.61
C GLU A 81 -6.73 -0.30 1.49
N TYR A 82 -6.55 0.84 2.16
CA TYR A 82 -7.54 1.35 3.13
C TYR A 82 -8.42 2.49 2.59
N GLU A 83 -7.84 3.42 1.83
CA GLU A 83 -8.45 4.71 1.46
C GLU A 83 -9.20 5.37 2.64
N ASP A 84 -10.50 5.62 2.50
CA ASP A 84 -11.37 6.26 3.48
C ASP A 84 -11.69 5.39 4.70
N MET A 85 -11.29 4.13 4.74
CA MET A 85 -11.48 3.24 5.90
C MET A 85 -10.31 3.27 6.88
N PHE A 86 -9.25 4.00 6.58
CA PHE A 86 -8.16 4.24 7.53
C PHE A 86 -8.59 5.25 8.60
N PRO A 87 -8.25 5.06 9.88
CA PRO A 87 -8.57 5.99 10.96
C PRO A 87 -7.60 7.18 10.97
N PHE A 88 -7.79 8.12 10.05
CA PHE A 88 -7.04 9.37 10.01
C PHE A 88 -7.37 10.25 11.21
N GLU A 89 -6.39 11.01 11.66
CA GLU A 89 -6.50 11.96 12.76
C GLU A 89 -6.10 13.36 12.32
N GLY A 90 -6.43 14.36 13.16
CA GLY A 90 -5.99 15.74 12.95
C GLY A 90 -6.54 16.35 11.65
N PRO A 91 -5.71 17.02 10.83
CA PRO A 91 -6.15 17.69 9.60
C PRO A 91 -6.81 16.75 8.57
N LEU A 92 -6.55 15.44 8.66
CA LEU A 92 -7.09 14.44 7.74
C LEU A 92 -8.29 13.68 8.28
N ALA A 93 -8.80 14.02 9.48
CA ALA A 93 -9.89 13.26 10.13
C ALA A 93 -11.16 13.14 9.26
N ASN A 94 -11.46 14.13 8.42
CA ASN A 94 -12.60 14.12 7.50
C ASN A 94 -12.44 13.15 6.31
N LEU A 95 -11.23 12.64 6.05
CA LEU A 95 -11.02 11.59 5.06
C LEU A 95 -11.61 10.25 5.50
N SER A 96 -11.65 10.00 6.81
CA SER A 96 -12.21 8.77 7.35
C SER A 96 -13.73 8.77 7.17
N ALA A 97 -14.24 7.73 6.53
CA ALA A 97 -15.66 7.49 6.49
C ALA A 97 -16.22 7.28 7.90
N THR A 98 -17.52 7.51 8.05
CA THR A 98 -18.21 7.38 9.34
C THR A 98 -18.14 5.96 9.93
N ASP A 99 -17.98 4.96 9.07
CA ASP A 99 -17.86 3.53 9.40
C ASP A 99 -16.45 2.97 9.18
N ALA A 100 -15.45 3.85 9.07
CA ALA A 100 -14.03 3.48 9.04
C ALA A 100 -13.64 2.63 10.26
N TYR A 101 -12.53 1.89 10.12
CA TYR A 101 -12.04 1.08 11.24
C TYR A 101 -11.65 1.95 12.42
N LYS A 102 -11.95 1.47 13.63
CA LYS A 102 -11.36 2.06 14.84
C LYS A 102 -9.88 1.72 14.90
N LYS A 103 -9.07 2.67 15.36
CA LYS A 103 -7.61 2.56 15.47
C LYS A 103 -7.18 1.32 16.26
N GLU A 104 -7.84 1.05 17.38
CA GLU A 104 -7.57 -0.09 18.27
C GLU A 104 -7.95 -1.42 17.62
N ASP A 105 -9.08 -1.47 16.91
CA ASP A 105 -9.54 -2.68 16.22
C ASP A 105 -8.60 -3.04 15.07
N LEU A 106 -8.17 -2.03 14.30
CA LEU A 106 -7.21 -2.21 13.21
C LEU A 106 -5.83 -2.61 13.74
N LYS A 107 -5.37 -2.00 14.84
CA LYS A 107 -4.15 -2.40 15.55
C LYS A 107 -4.20 -3.87 15.97
N GLY A 108 -5.27 -4.28 16.65
CA GLY A 108 -5.45 -5.66 17.07
C GLY A 108 -5.58 -6.65 15.90
N PHE A 109 -5.99 -6.20 14.71
CA PHE A 109 -5.95 -7.00 13.49
C PHE A 109 -4.51 -7.19 12.99
N LEU A 110 -3.72 -6.12 12.87
CA LEU A 110 -2.33 -6.20 12.42
C LEU A 110 -1.45 -7.03 13.37
N GLU A 111 -1.66 -6.93 14.69
CA GLU A 111 -1.01 -7.80 15.67
C GLU A 111 -1.37 -9.28 15.44
N THR A 112 -2.62 -9.58 15.10
CA THR A 112 -3.04 -10.95 14.77
C THR A 112 -2.36 -11.45 13.49
N CYS A 113 -2.17 -10.59 12.49
CA CYS A 113 -1.42 -10.91 11.27
C CYS A 113 0.04 -11.24 11.59
N ALA A 114 0.70 -10.42 12.42
CA ALA A 114 2.08 -10.63 12.85
C ALA A 114 2.26 -11.97 13.58
N LEU A 115 1.39 -12.25 14.55
CA LEU A 115 1.39 -13.52 15.31
C LEU A 115 1.20 -14.75 14.41
N ARG A 116 0.52 -14.60 13.27
CA ARG A 116 0.31 -15.66 12.28
C ARG A 116 1.38 -15.70 11.18
N GLY A 117 2.41 -14.86 11.31
CA GLY A 117 3.54 -14.76 10.39
C GLY A 117 3.13 -14.30 8.99
N PHE A 118 2.17 -13.38 8.91
CA PHE A 118 1.91 -12.63 7.67
C PHE A 118 2.85 -11.43 7.60
N THR A 119 3.42 -11.14 6.43
CA THR A 119 3.96 -9.81 6.13
C THR A 119 2.83 -8.85 5.76
N ILE A 120 3.00 -7.56 6.02
CA ILE A 120 2.00 -6.55 5.69
C ILE A 120 2.63 -5.50 4.79
N MET A 121 1.91 -5.15 3.75
CA MET A 121 2.30 -4.12 2.79
C MET A 121 1.12 -3.18 2.62
N PRO A 122 1.14 -1.96 3.17
CA PRO A 122 0.12 -0.98 2.85
C PRO A 122 0.28 -0.54 1.39
N LEU A 123 -0.86 -0.42 0.72
CA LEU A 123 -0.99 0.18 -0.59
C LEU A 123 -1.55 1.59 -0.41
N VAL A 124 -0.84 2.57 -0.97
CA VAL A 124 -1.22 3.98 -0.92
C VAL A 124 -1.27 4.54 -2.34
N GLN A 125 -2.37 5.21 -2.65
CA GLN A 125 -2.55 5.96 -3.88
C GLN A 125 -1.82 7.30 -3.79
N TYR A 126 -1.09 7.69 -4.84
CA TYR A 126 -0.27 8.91 -4.82
C TYR A 126 -0.76 10.02 -5.75
N PHE A 127 -1.12 9.66 -6.99
CA PHE A 127 -1.57 10.65 -7.98
C PHE A 127 -3.05 10.52 -8.29
N GLY A 128 -3.50 9.33 -8.72
CA GLY A 128 -4.88 9.03 -9.07
C GLY A 128 -5.59 8.22 -7.99
N HIS A 129 -6.85 7.87 -8.23
CA HIS A 129 -7.69 7.11 -7.28
C HIS A 129 -7.88 7.80 -5.93
N LEU A 130 -7.96 9.14 -5.95
CA LEU A 130 -8.14 9.97 -4.75
C LEU A 130 -9.54 10.58 -4.68
N GLU A 131 -10.53 10.00 -5.37
CA GLU A 131 -11.92 10.49 -5.38
C GLU A 131 -12.50 10.59 -3.98
N TYR A 132 -12.15 9.65 -3.08
CA TYR A 132 -12.62 9.65 -1.69
C TYR A 132 -12.19 10.92 -0.94
N ALA A 133 -11.01 11.46 -1.23
CA ALA A 133 -10.49 12.68 -0.65
C ALA A 133 -10.95 13.91 -1.45
N LEU A 134 -10.68 13.94 -2.75
CA LEU A 134 -10.82 15.13 -3.59
C LEU A 134 -12.28 15.47 -3.93
N LYS A 135 -13.25 14.58 -3.64
CA LYS A 135 -14.69 14.94 -3.68
C LYS A 135 -15.07 15.93 -2.58
N LEU A 136 -14.34 15.95 -1.46
CA LEU A 136 -14.61 16.82 -0.34
C LEU A 136 -14.23 18.26 -0.69
N GLN A 137 -15.08 19.22 -0.29
CA GLN A 137 -14.89 20.63 -0.63
C GLN A 137 -13.56 21.17 -0.12
N GLU A 138 -13.15 20.77 1.08
CA GLU A 138 -11.88 21.16 1.71
C GLU A 138 -10.63 20.76 0.89
N PHE A 139 -10.71 19.67 0.12
CA PHE A 139 -9.60 19.12 -0.67
C PHE A 139 -9.74 19.39 -2.17
N SER A 140 -10.88 19.92 -2.62
CA SER A 140 -11.21 20.14 -4.04
C SER A 140 -10.21 21.03 -4.78
N ALA A 141 -9.57 21.97 -4.10
CA ALA A 141 -8.55 22.84 -4.67
C ALA A 141 -7.28 22.07 -5.07
N MET A 142 -7.07 20.85 -4.59
CA MET A 142 -5.89 20.06 -4.92
C MET A 142 -6.05 19.23 -6.20
N ARG A 143 -7.21 19.24 -6.86
CA ARG A 143 -7.46 18.47 -8.08
C ARG A 143 -6.55 18.87 -9.24
N GLU A 144 -6.14 17.88 -10.03
CA GLU A 144 -5.41 18.07 -11.28
C GLU A 144 -6.23 18.91 -12.27
N THR A 145 -7.49 18.54 -12.49
CA THR A 145 -8.48 19.33 -13.21
C THR A 145 -9.66 19.67 -12.29
N PRO A 146 -10.19 20.91 -12.29
CA PRO A 146 -11.28 21.30 -11.38
C PRO A 146 -12.52 20.39 -11.43
N GLU A 147 -12.80 19.84 -12.62
CA GLU A 147 -14.00 19.05 -12.92
C GLU A 147 -13.90 17.60 -12.43
N SER A 148 -12.69 17.10 -12.14
CA SER A 148 -12.46 15.68 -11.84
C SER A 148 -11.81 15.50 -10.46
N PRO A 149 -12.43 14.74 -9.53
CA PRO A 149 -11.82 14.41 -8.25
C PRO A 149 -10.87 13.22 -8.33
N GLN A 150 -10.56 12.69 -9.52
CA GLN A 150 -9.79 11.44 -9.62
C GLN A 150 -8.31 11.59 -9.27
N SER A 151 -7.72 12.75 -9.59
CA SER A 151 -6.28 12.94 -9.49
C SER A 151 -5.91 14.24 -8.79
N ILE A 152 -4.85 14.19 -7.99
CA ILE A 152 -4.28 15.34 -7.30
C ILE A 152 -3.23 16.03 -8.19
N ARG A 153 -3.09 17.35 -8.07
CA ARG A 153 -2.08 18.16 -8.75
C ARG A 153 -0.79 18.24 -7.92
N PRO A 154 0.31 17.55 -8.27
CA PRO A 154 1.51 17.49 -7.43
C PRO A 154 2.29 18.80 -7.38
N SER A 155 2.11 19.68 -8.36
CA SER A 155 2.80 20.97 -8.43
C SER A 155 2.32 22.01 -7.41
N ARG A 156 1.24 21.73 -6.66
CA ARG A 156 0.75 22.61 -5.59
C ARG A 156 1.35 22.17 -4.26
N LYS A 157 1.85 23.15 -3.48
CA LYS A 157 2.34 22.91 -2.12
C LYS A 157 1.31 22.20 -1.25
N GLN A 158 0.04 22.64 -1.29
CA GLN A 158 -1.04 22.03 -0.51
C GLN A 158 -1.20 20.52 -0.80
N SER A 159 -1.06 20.11 -2.05
CA SER A 159 -1.12 18.70 -2.44
C SER A 159 0.02 17.89 -1.83
N MET A 160 1.23 18.44 -1.83
CA MET A 160 2.39 17.79 -1.22
C MET A 160 2.25 17.70 0.30
N ASP A 161 1.81 18.78 0.95
CA ASP A 161 1.55 18.79 2.40
C ASP A 161 0.51 17.71 2.78
N PHE A 162 -0.54 17.56 1.97
CA PHE A 162 -1.55 16.51 2.13
C PHE A 162 -0.95 15.10 1.98
N LEU A 163 -0.19 14.85 0.91
CA LEU A 163 0.42 13.54 0.63
C LEU A 163 1.45 13.15 1.70
N GLU A 164 2.25 14.11 2.16
CA GLU A 164 3.20 13.89 3.24
C GLU A 164 2.49 13.51 4.54
N GLU A 165 1.45 14.24 4.94
CA GLU A 165 0.70 13.93 6.16
C GLU A 165 -0.04 12.58 6.05
N PHE A 166 -0.62 12.28 4.88
CA PHE A 166 -1.26 11.00 4.60
C PHE A 166 -0.26 9.85 4.76
N LEU A 167 0.89 9.94 4.07
CA LEU A 167 1.93 8.91 4.12
C LEU A 167 2.48 8.76 5.53
N ARG A 168 2.74 9.88 6.22
CA ARG A 168 3.24 9.89 7.60
C ARG A 168 2.31 9.10 8.52
N GLN A 169 1.00 9.36 8.49
CA GLN A 169 0.05 8.63 9.35
C GLN A 169 0.02 7.13 9.06
N VAL A 170 0.00 6.72 7.79
CA VAL A 170 0.01 5.30 7.40
C VAL A 170 1.33 4.62 7.81
N ILE A 171 2.46 5.28 7.58
CA ILE A 171 3.80 4.77 7.93
C ILE A 171 3.92 4.60 9.44
N GLU A 172 3.66 5.65 10.22
CA GLU A 172 3.77 5.61 11.67
C GLU A 172 2.82 4.58 12.30
N PHE A 173 1.61 4.42 11.74
CA PHE A 173 0.69 3.40 12.20
C PHE A 173 1.27 1.99 12.01
N HIS A 174 1.86 1.72 10.84
CA HIS A 174 2.39 0.39 10.53
C HIS A 174 3.77 0.10 11.17
N LEU A 175 4.60 1.12 11.42
CA LEU A 175 5.90 0.96 12.07
C LEU A 175 5.79 0.48 13.53
N GLN A 176 4.67 0.75 14.21
CA GLN A 176 4.42 0.28 15.58
C GLN A 176 4.41 -1.25 15.72
N PHE A 177 4.30 -1.98 14.62
CA PHE A 177 4.24 -3.44 14.59
C PHE A 177 5.57 -4.07 14.14
N VAL A 178 6.60 -3.26 13.93
CA VAL A 178 7.97 -3.70 13.66
C VAL A 178 8.70 -3.77 15.01
N ASN A 179 8.78 -4.95 15.63
CA ASN A 179 9.56 -5.14 16.86
C ASN A 179 10.46 -6.39 16.81
N GLU A 180 11.65 -6.25 17.41
CA GLU A 180 12.86 -7.06 17.23
C GLU A 180 12.89 -8.44 17.91
N LEU A 181 11.88 -8.84 18.67
CA LEU A 181 11.89 -10.11 19.41
C LEU A 181 10.61 -10.90 19.13
N THR A 182 10.77 -11.91 18.28
CA THR A 182 9.80 -12.97 17.91
C THR A 182 8.60 -12.54 17.05
N THR A 183 8.48 -13.17 15.87
CA THR A 183 7.40 -12.99 14.86
C THR A 183 7.26 -11.59 14.27
N THR A 184 8.14 -11.27 13.32
CA THR A 184 8.22 -9.97 12.65
C THR A 184 7.07 -9.76 11.66
N LEU A 185 6.31 -8.67 11.84
CA LEU A 185 5.60 -8.04 10.73
C LEU A 185 6.64 -7.36 9.84
N LYS A 186 7.03 -7.99 8.74
CA LYS A 186 7.94 -7.35 7.79
C LYS A 186 7.12 -6.38 6.94
N MET A 187 7.16 -5.10 7.29
CA MET A 187 6.79 -4.01 6.38
C MET A 187 7.89 -3.93 5.32
N THR A 188 7.77 -4.75 4.28
CA THR A 188 8.82 -4.87 3.26
C THR A 188 8.87 -3.64 2.36
N HIS A 189 7.70 -3.13 1.94
CA HIS A 189 7.57 -2.01 1.03
C HIS A 189 6.27 -1.25 1.28
N ILE A 190 6.18 0.00 0.81
CA ILE A 190 4.91 0.69 0.60
C ILE A 190 4.70 0.67 -0.90
N HIS A 191 3.57 0.12 -1.36
CA HIS A 191 3.26 0.16 -2.77
C HIS A 191 2.60 1.50 -3.08
N ILE A 192 3.37 2.40 -3.69
CA ILE A 192 2.91 3.70 -4.14
C ILE A 192 2.47 3.56 -5.59
N ILE A 193 1.15 3.54 -5.84
CA ILE A 193 0.64 3.48 -7.21
C ILE A 193 0.69 4.88 -7.80
N LEU A 194 1.59 5.06 -8.77
CA LEU A 194 1.64 6.23 -9.64
C LEU A 194 0.78 5.94 -10.88
N CYS A 195 -0.54 6.12 -10.79
CA CYS A 195 -1.38 6.05 -11.98
C CYS A 195 -1.23 7.34 -12.79
N LEU A 196 -0.19 7.43 -13.63
CA LEU A 196 -0.12 8.49 -14.63
C LEU A 196 -1.17 8.18 -15.69
N THR A 197 -2.31 8.86 -15.63
CA THR A 197 -3.24 8.87 -16.77
C THR A 197 -2.48 9.42 -17.97
N ASN A 198 -2.28 8.58 -18.98
CA ASN A 198 -1.55 8.91 -20.20
C ASN A 198 -2.13 10.19 -20.83
N LYS A 199 -1.46 11.33 -20.67
CA LYS A 199 -1.75 12.56 -21.42
C LYS A 199 -0.80 12.64 -22.61
N GLU A 200 -0.93 11.74 -23.58
CA GLU A 200 -0.55 12.07 -24.95
C GLU A 200 -1.61 12.97 -25.58
N THR A 201 -1.73 14.20 -25.07
CA THR A 201 -2.24 15.36 -25.82
C THR A 201 -2.01 16.59 -24.94
N LEU A 202 -1.02 17.40 -25.31
CA LEU A 202 -0.83 18.85 -25.08
C LEU A 202 0.67 19.17 -25.20
N LEU A 203 1.18 19.08 -26.42
CA LEU A 203 2.21 19.96 -26.99
C LEU A 203 1.64 20.52 -28.29
#